data_AF-A0A085A7S5-F1
#
_entry.id   AF-A0A085A7S5-F1
#
_cell.length_a   1.000
_cell.length_b   1.000
_cell.length_c   1.000
_cell.angle_alpha   90.00
_cell.angle_beta   90.00
_cell.angle_gamma   90.00
#
_symmetry.space_group_name_H-M   'P 1'
#
loop_
_entity.id
_entity.type
_entity.pdbx_description
1 polymer ?
#
loop_
_entity_poly.entity_id
_entity_poly.type
_entity_poly.pdbx_seq_one_letter_code
_entity_poly.pdbx_strand_id
1 'polypeptide(L)'
;MLRVDFAYRQNSDSFNAADVNQLVADMIWLTEQCTTLSGLVGYAWVLEYTEDHRYHIHAAFYLNGQRHRKVWCFWEAIHSLWEVITDGEGYAHRCEPKGHYRVRGERVISFSDNRGRQGMTFILSYLGKQSQRTERRIYRVSTVPTPAVSGRRRRCAISE
;
A
#
# COMPACT_ATOMS: atom_id res chain seq x y z
N MET A 1 -3.35 -4.99 5.90
CA MET A 1 -3.04 -3.85 5.01
C MET A 1 -1.60 -3.47 5.24
N LEU A 2 -0.81 -3.36 4.18
CA LEU A 2 0.57 -2.90 4.22
C LEU A 2 0.59 -1.40 3.91
N ARG A 3 1.32 -0.61 4.69
CA ARG A 3 1.55 0.81 4.40
C ARG A 3 3.01 1.07 4.10
N VAL A 4 3.25 1.89 3.10
CA VAL A 4 4.59 2.20 2.61
C VAL A 4 4.69 3.67 2.29
N ASP A 5 5.82 4.26 2.63
CA ASP A 5 6.22 5.60 2.20
C ASP A 5 7.30 5.47 1.12
N PHE A 6 7.05 6.04 -0.06
CA PHE A 6 7.96 6.01 -1.21
C PHE A 6 8.50 7.40 -1.48
N ALA A 7 9.80 7.53 -1.68
CA ALA A 7 10.45 8.79 -2.02
C ALA A 7 11.69 8.53 -2.87
N TYR A 8 12.36 9.59 -3.33
CA TYR A 8 13.74 9.50 -3.81
C TYR A 8 14.73 9.67 -2.65
N ARG A 9 15.92 9.08 -2.79
CA ARG A 9 17.02 9.20 -1.81
C ARG A 9 17.60 10.61 -1.89
N GLN A 10 17.85 11.26 -0.76
CA GLN A 10 18.32 12.67 -0.70
C GLN A 10 19.56 13.00 -1.56
N ASN A 11 20.42 12.01 -1.82
CA ASN A 11 21.66 12.16 -2.59
C ASN A 11 21.54 11.66 -4.05
N SER A 12 20.33 11.47 -4.56
CA SER A 12 20.08 11.03 -5.94
C SER A 12 19.83 12.21 -6.89
N ASP A 13 19.99 11.97 -8.19
CA ASP A 13 19.67 12.97 -9.21
C ASP A 13 18.16 13.20 -9.23
N SER A 14 17.35 12.14 -9.13
CA SER A 14 15.88 12.23 -9.03
C SER A 14 15.42 13.06 -7.83
N PHE A 15 16.07 12.99 -6.67
CA PHE A 15 15.68 13.84 -5.54
C PHE A 15 15.84 15.34 -5.84
N ASN A 16 16.82 15.69 -6.67
CA ASN A 16 17.11 17.07 -7.04
C ASN A 16 16.28 17.56 -8.22
N ALA A 17 16.07 16.70 -9.23
CA ALA A 17 15.50 17.07 -10.52
C ALA A 17 14.08 16.56 -10.76
N ALA A 18 13.66 15.47 -10.12
CA ALA A 18 12.34 14.90 -10.37
C ALA A 18 11.25 15.84 -9.84
N ASP A 19 10.26 16.06 -10.70
CA ASP A 19 9.06 16.81 -10.36
C ASP A 19 7.94 15.86 -9.93
N VAL A 20 6.78 16.46 -9.67
CA VAL A 20 5.54 15.73 -9.37
C VAL A 20 5.19 14.70 -10.45
N ASN A 21 5.43 15.01 -11.72
CA ASN A 21 5.02 14.16 -12.83
C ASN A 21 5.85 12.87 -12.87
N GLN A 22 7.17 12.98 -12.69
CA GLN A 22 8.05 11.82 -12.67
C GLN A 22 7.69 10.87 -11.52
N LEU A 23 7.58 11.39 -10.29
CA LEU A 23 7.25 10.55 -9.13
C LEU A 23 5.86 9.90 -9.26
N VAL A 24 4.88 10.62 -9.83
CA VAL A 24 3.55 10.08 -10.10
C VAL A 24 3.59 9.01 -11.20
N ALA A 25 4.38 9.21 -12.26
CA ALA A 25 4.53 8.23 -13.34
C ALA A 25 5.14 6.92 -12.81
N ASP A 26 6.19 7.01 -11.99
CA ASP A 26 6.84 5.85 -11.39
C ASP A 26 5.91 5.13 -10.41
N MET A 27 5.12 5.87 -9.64
CA MET A 27 4.10 5.26 -8.77
C MET A 27 2.98 4.59 -9.57
N ILE A 28 2.53 5.18 -10.67
CA ILE A 28 1.54 4.56 -11.56
C ILE A 28 2.11 3.25 -12.10
N TRP A 29 3.34 3.27 -12.59
CA TRP A 29 4.02 2.09 -13.09
C TRP A 29 4.17 1.01 -12.01
N LEU A 30 4.61 1.38 -10.80
CA LEU A 30 4.68 0.48 -9.66
C LEU A 30 3.31 -0.16 -9.35
N THR A 31 2.24 0.65 -9.29
CA THR A 31 0.89 0.11 -9.02
C THR A 31 0.39 -0.82 -10.11
N GLU A 32 0.74 -0.57 -11.38
CA GLU A 32 0.39 -1.43 -12.51
C GLU A 32 1.11 -2.78 -12.39
N GLN A 33 2.43 -2.77 -12.15
CA GLN A 33 3.20 -3.98 -11.91
C GLN A 33 2.67 -4.77 -10.71
N CYS A 34 2.27 -4.07 -9.64
CA CYS A 34 1.70 -4.69 -8.45
C CYS A 34 0.40 -5.48 -8.73
N THR A 35 -0.37 -5.15 -9.78
CA THR A 35 -1.58 -5.91 -10.15
C THR A 35 -1.27 -7.34 -10.58
N THR A 36 -0.05 -7.59 -11.06
CA THR A 36 0.42 -8.93 -11.42
C THR A 36 0.86 -9.75 -10.21
N LEU A 37 1.09 -9.10 -9.06
CA LEU A 37 1.47 -9.77 -7.82
C LEU A 37 0.27 -10.51 -7.21
N SER A 38 0.47 -11.80 -6.94
CA SER A 38 -0.56 -12.65 -6.35
C SER A 38 -1.08 -12.06 -5.04
N GLY A 39 -2.40 -11.97 -4.89
CA GLY A 39 -3.04 -11.63 -3.63
C GLY A 39 -3.15 -10.13 -3.34
N LEU A 40 -2.77 -9.24 -4.25
CA LEU A 40 -3.22 -7.85 -4.18
C LEU A 40 -4.74 -7.78 -4.39
N VAL A 41 -5.43 -7.11 -3.48
CA VAL A 41 -6.89 -6.86 -3.53
C VAL A 41 -7.18 -5.43 -4.00
N GLY A 42 -6.30 -4.50 -3.69
CA GLY A 42 -6.37 -3.12 -4.14
C GLY A 42 -5.33 -2.24 -3.44
N TYR A 43 -5.33 -0.96 -3.78
CA TYR A 43 -4.41 0.02 -3.22
C TYR A 43 -5.02 1.42 -3.13
N ALA A 44 -4.40 2.27 -2.32
CA ALA A 44 -4.61 3.70 -2.32
C ALA A 44 -3.26 4.39 -2.10
N TRP A 45 -3.01 5.50 -2.78
CA TRP A 45 -1.81 6.31 -2.53
C TRP A 45 -2.11 7.80 -2.68
N VAL A 46 -1.33 8.62 -2.00
CA VAL A 46 -1.41 10.09 -2.03
C VAL A 46 -0.01 10.67 -2.11
N LEU A 47 0.15 11.70 -2.94
CA LEU A 47 1.36 12.51 -3.00
C LEU A 47 1.36 13.53 -1.86
N GLU A 48 2.49 13.63 -1.19
CA GLU A 48 2.76 14.54 -0.09
C GLU A 48 4.06 15.31 -0.34
N TYR A 49 4.22 16.45 0.34
CA TYR A 49 5.43 17.25 0.31
C TYR A 49 5.88 17.61 1.73
N THR A 50 7.18 17.49 1.98
CA THR A 50 7.84 18.02 3.19
C THR A 50 9.14 18.72 2.83
N GLU A 51 9.63 19.59 3.69
CA GLU A 51 10.95 20.23 3.50
C GLU A 51 12.08 19.19 3.52
N ASP A 52 12.01 18.20 4.42
CA ASP A 52 13.06 17.20 4.61
C ASP A 52 13.12 16.13 3.49
N HIS A 53 11.97 15.70 2.98
CA HIS A 53 11.87 14.57 2.04
C HIS A 53 11.32 14.98 0.66
N ARG A 54 11.05 16.27 0.46
CA ARG A 54 10.39 16.81 -0.74
C ARG A 54 9.13 16.01 -1.07
N TYR A 55 8.90 15.73 -2.36
CA TYR A 55 7.81 14.91 -2.83
C TYR A 55 8.02 13.44 -2.42
N HIS A 56 7.00 12.88 -1.77
CA HIS A 56 6.94 11.48 -1.39
C HIS A 56 5.50 10.98 -1.51
N ILE A 57 5.32 9.68 -1.58
CA ILE A 57 4.03 9.04 -1.77
C ILE A 57 3.78 8.07 -0.61
N HIS A 58 2.72 8.36 0.13
CA HIS A 58 2.22 7.45 1.15
C HIS A 58 1.15 6.54 0.53
N ALA A 59 1.44 5.24 0.54
CA ALA A 59 0.63 4.21 -0.08
C ALA A 59 0.12 3.18 0.96
N ALA A 60 -1.04 2.60 0.67
CA ALA A 60 -1.63 1.48 1.36
C ALA A 60 -2.04 0.40 0.37
N PHE A 61 -1.60 -0.83 0.62
CA PHE A 61 -1.93 -2.03 -0.17
C PHE A 61 -2.82 -2.98 0.66
N TYR A 62 -3.95 -3.38 0.08
CA TYR A 62 -4.86 -4.38 0.65
C TYR A 62 -4.49 -5.75 0.09
N LEU A 63 -4.18 -6.68 0.98
CA LEU A 63 -3.75 -8.03 0.60
C LEU A 63 -4.80 -9.06 1.01
N ASN A 64 -4.98 -10.06 0.17
CA ASN A 64 -5.84 -11.20 0.46
C ASN A 64 -5.20 -12.04 1.57
N GLY A 65 -5.79 -11.98 2.77
CA GLY A 65 -5.28 -12.69 3.95
C GLY A 65 -5.25 -14.22 3.85
N GLN A 66 -5.98 -14.81 2.89
CA GLN A 66 -5.89 -16.26 2.62
C GLN A 66 -4.60 -16.63 1.87
N ARG A 67 -4.06 -15.71 1.06
CA ARG A 67 -2.79 -15.87 0.35
C ARG A 67 -1.60 -15.33 1.15
N HIS A 68 -1.81 -14.20 1.83
CA HIS A 68 -0.79 -13.48 2.58
C HIS A 68 -1.15 -13.40 4.06
N ARG A 69 -0.66 -14.36 4.86
CA ARG A 69 -0.80 -14.31 6.32
C ARG A 69 0.17 -13.33 6.99
N LYS A 70 1.24 -12.97 6.28
CA LYS A 70 2.24 -11.95 6.65
C LYS A 70 2.46 -11.04 5.44
N VAL A 71 2.73 -9.76 5.69
CA VAL A 71 2.94 -8.76 4.63
C VAL A 71 4.35 -8.78 4.03
N TRP A 72 5.30 -9.49 4.68
CA TRP A 72 6.73 -9.43 4.37
C TRP A 72 7.07 -9.78 2.91
N CYS A 73 6.57 -10.90 2.38
CA CYS A 73 6.88 -11.30 1.01
C CYS A 73 6.33 -10.30 -0.02
N PHE A 74 5.18 -9.69 0.24
CA PHE A 74 4.64 -8.64 -0.63
C PHE A 74 5.46 -7.35 -0.49
N TRP A 75 5.89 -7.02 0.73
CA TRP A 75 6.80 -5.89 1.00
C TRP A 75 8.11 -6.00 0.23
N GLU A 76 8.78 -7.16 0.28
CA GLU A 76 10.03 -7.39 -0.47
C GLU A 76 9.82 -7.22 -1.98
N ALA A 77 8.72 -7.77 -2.51
CA ALA A 77 8.41 -7.64 -3.94
C ALA A 77 8.22 -6.17 -4.36
N ILE A 78 7.45 -5.37 -3.62
CA ILE A 78 7.24 -3.96 -3.97
C ILE A 78 8.48 -3.10 -3.72
N HIS A 79 9.29 -3.45 -2.72
CA HIS A 79 10.56 -2.77 -2.46
C HIS A 79 11.53 -2.97 -3.64
N SER A 80 11.71 -4.21 -4.08
CA SER A 80 12.56 -4.52 -5.24
C SER A 80 12.02 -3.91 -6.54
N LEU A 81 10.70 -3.91 -6.75
CA LEU A 81 10.10 -3.21 -7.90
C LEU A 81 10.40 -1.72 -7.86
N TRP A 82 10.25 -1.07 -6.71
CA TRP A 82 10.54 0.35 -6.57
C TRP A 82 11.99 0.68 -6.87
N GLU A 83 12.93 -0.11 -6.35
CA GLU A 83 14.36 0.03 -6.67
C GLU A 83 14.62 -0.10 -8.17
N VAL A 84 14.00 -1.05 -8.87
CA VAL A 84 14.17 -1.21 -10.33
C VAL A 84 13.55 -0.04 -11.10
N ILE A 85 12.35 0.39 -10.74
CA ILE A 85 11.62 1.46 -11.44
C ILE A 85 12.38 2.79 -11.37
N THR A 86 13.01 3.04 -10.22
CA THR A 86 13.73 4.28 -9.94
C THR A 86 15.23 4.18 -10.22
N ASP A 87 15.69 3.13 -10.89
CA ASP A 87 17.11 2.87 -11.17
C ASP A 87 18.01 2.95 -9.91
N GLY A 88 17.50 2.45 -8.78
CA GLY A 88 18.16 2.46 -7.48
C GLY A 88 18.14 3.81 -6.75
N GLU A 89 17.55 4.85 -7.32
CA GLU A 89 17.44 6.18 -6.70
C GLU A 89 16.28 6.28 -5.70
N GLY A 90 15.34 5.33 -5.76
CA GLY A 90 14.19 5.26 -4.89
C GLY A 90 14.49 4.74 -3.48
N TYR A 91 13.70 5.24 -2.54
CA TYR A 91 13.62 4.81 -1.17
C TYR A 91 12.18 4.37 -0.87
N ALA A 92 12.03 3.22 -0.22
CA ALA A 92 10.75 2.74 0.26
C ALA A 92 10.86 2.39 1.76
N HIS A 93 9.93 2.90 2.56
CA HIS A 93 9.87 2.66 4.00
C HIS A 93 8.58 1.95 4.40
N ARG A 94 8.72 0.78 5.02
CA ARG A 94 7.57 0.07 5.60
C ARG A 94 7.10 0.76 6.88
N CYS A 95 5.87 1.27 6.88
CA CYS A 95 5.27 1.92 8.05
C CYS A 95 4.71 0.90 9.05
N GLU A 96 5.59 0.27 9.84
CA GLU A 96 5.24 -0.76 10.81
C GLU A 96 4.21 -0.28 11.86
N PRO A 97 3.18 -1.08 12.16
CA PRO A 97 2.26 -0.76 13.24
C PRO A 97 2.97 -0.77 14.60
N LYS A 98 3.00 0.38 15.29
CA LYS A 98 3.57 0.47 16.65
C LYS A 98 2.59 -0.09 17.69
N GLY A 99 3.12 -0.65 18.78
CA GLY A 99 2.34 -1.33 19.81
C GLY A 99 1.27 -0.48 20.50
N HIS A 100 1.49 0.84 20.59
CA HIS A 100 0.57 1.81 21.20
C HIS A 100 -0.55 2.28 20.24
N TYR A 101 -0.56 1.83 18.98
CA TYR A 101 -1.62 2.21 18.05
C TYR A 101 -2.94 1.52 18.40
N ARG A 102 -4.02 2.31 18.45
CA ARG A 102 -5.38 1.84 18.70
C ARG A 102 -5.84 0.76 17.73
N VAL A 103 -5.33 0.79 16.49
CA VAL A 103 -5.63 -0.19 15.44
C VAL A 103 -4.33 -0.68 14.82
N ARG A 104 -4.17 -2.01 14.69
CA ARG A 104 -3.01 -2.65 14.05
C ARG A 104 -3.30 -2.94 12.58
N GLY A 105 -2.67 -2.22 11.66
CA GLY A 105 -2.97 -2.28 10.22
C GLY A 105 -2.61 -3.59 9.51
N GLU A 106 -1.61 -4.32 10.00
CA GLU A 106 -1.10 -5.55 9.37
C GLU A 106 -1.79 -6.83 9.85
N ARG A 107 -2.84 -6.71 10.67
CA ARG A 107 -3.63 -7.88 11.07
C ARG A 107 -4.44 -8.41 9.89
N VAL A 108 -4.51 -9.74 9.75
CA VAL A 108 -5.50 -10.37 8.88
C VAL A 108 -6.89 -10.18 9.50
N ILE A 109 -7.81 -9.60 8.74
CA ILE A 109 -9.17 -9.28 9.15
C ILE A 109 -10.13 -10.05 8.25
N SER A 110 -11.11 -10.73 8.85
CA SER A 110 -12.17 -11.39 8.09
C SER A 110 -13.01 -10.34 7.36
N PHE A 111 -13.51 -10.66 6.16
CA PHE A 111 -14.43 -9.77 5.47
C PHE A 111 -15.68 -9.45 6.32
N SER A 112 -16.16 -10.42 7.11
CA SER A 112 -17.31 -10.24 8.02
C SER A 112 -16.98 -9.45 9.30
N ASP A 113 -15.70 -9.18 9.59
CA ASP A 113 -15.28 -8.42 10.78
C ASP A 113 -15.46 -6.91 10.53
N ASN A 114 -16.67 -6.42 10.83
CA ASN A 114 -17.02 -5.00 10.70
C ASN A 114 -16.07 -4.08 11.48
N ARG A 115 -15.71 -4.46 12.71
CA ARG A 115 -14.84 -3.66 13.58
C ARG A 115 -13.42 -3.58 13.02
N GLY A 116 -12.89 -4.69 12.52
CA GLY A 116 -11.62 -4.71 11.83
C GLY A 116 -11.63 -3.83 10.58
N ARG A 117 -12.68 -3.92 9.76
CA ARG A 117 -12.83 -3.08 8.54
C ARG A 117 -12.92 -1.59 8.87
N GLN A 118 -13.71 -1.20 9.86
CA GLN A 118 -13.75 0.18 10.35
C GLN A 118 -12.37 0.64 10.86
N GLY A 119 -11.63 -0.24 11.51
CA GLY A 119 -10.24 0.03 11.91
C GLY A 119 -9.33 0.33 10.71
N MET A 120 -9.46 -0.43 9.61
CA MET A 120 -8.71 -0.14 8.38
C MET A 120 -9.13 1.20 7.77
N THR A 121 -10.43 1.49 7.69
CA THR A 121 -10.93 2.80 7.24
C THR A 121 -10.38 3.95 8.09
N PHE A 122 -10.32 3.76 9.40
CA PHE A 122 -9.70 4.72 10.31
C PHE A 122 -8.21 4.90 10.02
N ILE A 123 -7.44 3.86 9.75
CA ILE A 123 -6.03 4.03 9.37
C ILE A 123 -5.90 4.81 8.05
N LEU A 124 -6.77 4.53 7.08
CA LEU A 124 -6.77 5.22 5.78
C LEU A 124 -7.16 6.70 5.88
N SER A 125 -7.97 7.10 6.86
CA SER A 125 -8.26 8.53 7.08
C SER A 125 -7.00 9.33 7.46
N TYR A 126 -5.93 8.66 7.91
CA TYR A 126 -4.61 9.24 8.16
C TYR A 126 -3.57 8.82 7.12
N LEU A 127 -3.97 8.33 5.94
CA LEU A 127 -3.04 7.98 4.86
C LEU A 127 -2.30 9.21 4.33
N GLY A 128 -2.81 10.42 4.54
CA GLY A 128 -2.03 11.64 4.32
C GLY A 128 -2.16 12.59 5.49
N LYS A 129 -1.04 13.13 5.97
CA LYS A 129 -1.01 14.14 7.02
C LYS A 129 -1.47 15.47 6.43
N GLN A 130 -2.37 16.14 7.13
CA GLN A 130 -2.87 17.44 6.66
C GLN A 130 -1.75 18.47 6.44
N SER A 131 -0.71 18.41 7.27
CA SER A 131 0.46 19.31 7.20
C SER A 131 1.41 19.02 6.05
N GLN A 132 1.31 17.87 5.39
CA GLN A 132 2.20 17.45 4.29
C GLN A 132 1.48 17.51 2.94
N ARG A 133 0.33 18.19 2.88
CA ARG A 133 -0.48 18.28 1.66
C ARG A 133 0.14 19.27 0.69
N THR A 134 0.18 18.87 -0.57
CA THR A 134 0.32 19.80 -1.69
C THR A 134 -0.93 20.67 -1.83
N GLU A 135 -0.82 21.82 -2.50
CA GLU A 135 -1.95 22.75 -2.71
C GLU A 135 -3.17 22.05 -3.34
N ARG A 136 -2.93 21.17 -4.33
CA ARG A 136 -3.93 20.26 -4.90
C ARG A 136 -3.60 18.84 -4.51
N ARG A 137 -4.62 18.09 -4.06
CA ARG A 137 -4.43 16.70 -3.65
C ARG A 137 -4.31 15.78 -4.86
N ILE A 138 -3.12 15.21 -5.05
CA ILE A 138 -2.87 14.21 -6.09
C ILE A 138 -2.88 12.84 -5.40
N TYR A 139 -3.78 11.96 -5.83
CA TYR A 139 -3.97 10.64 -5.23
C TYR A 139 -4.62 9.68 -6.22
N ARG A 140 -4.52 8.38 -5.95
CA ARG A 140 -5.25 7.34 -6.69
C ARG A 140 -5.75 6.27 -5.73
N VAL A 141 -6.91 5.72 -6.02
CA VAL A 141 -7.50 4.58 -5.30
C VAL A 141 -7.93 3.55 -6.34
N SER A 142 -7.59 2.28 -6.13
CA SER A 142 -8.05 1.21 -6.99
C SER A 142 -9.49 0.81 -6.66
N THR A 143 -10.19 0.24 -7.64
CA THR A 143 -11.41 -0.51 -7.35
C THR A 143 -11.07 -1.72 -6.48
N VAL A 144 -11.86 -1.97 -5.44
CA VAL A 144 -11.74 -3.15 -4.60
C VAL A 144 -12.90 -4.10 -4.94
N PRO A 145 -12.65 -5.38 -5.28
CA PRO A 145 -13.70 -6.32 -5.65
C PRO A 145 -14.76 -6.49 -4.56
N THR A 146 -16.01 -6.69 -4.99
CA THR A 146 -17.07 -7.13 -4.08
C THR A 146 -16.78 -8.54 -3.55
N PRO A 147 -17.33 -8.90 -2.38
CA PRO A 147 -17.03 -10.18 -1.76
C PRO A 147 -17.57 -11.32 -2.60
N ALA A 148 -16.72 -12.28 -2.95
CA ALA A 148 -17.18 -13.56 -3.42
C ALA A 148 -17.77 -14.34 -2.23
N VAL A 149 -19.09 -14.28 -2.04
CA VAL A 149 -19.81 -15.00 -0.96
C VAL A 149 -19.85 -16.51 -1.20
N SER A 150 -19.29 -16.98 -2.32
CA SER A 150 -19.10 -18.39 -2.62
C SER A 150 -18.02 -19.00 -1.72
N GLY A 151 -18.41 -19.42 -0.51
CA GLY A 151 -17.58 -20.28 0.31
C GLY A 151 -17.19 -21.55 -0.45
N ARG A 152 -16.03 -22.13 -0.13
CA ARG A 152 -15.65 -23.45 -0.63
C ARG A 152 -16.70 -24.46 -0.15
N ARG A 153 -17.51 -25.03 -1.05
CA ARG A 153 -18.42 -26.13 -0.72
C ARG A 153 -17.58 -27.24 -0.07
N ARG A 154 -17.85 -27.57 1.19
CA ARG A 154 -17.26 -28.75 1.82
C ARG A 154 -17.81 -29.94 1.02
N ARG A 155 -16.92 -30.77 0.43
CA ARG A 155 -17.35 -32.07 -0.05
C ARG A 155 -17.75 -32.87 1.19
N CYS A 156 -19.02 -33.20 1.34
CA CYS A 156 -19.39 -34.26 2.27
C CYS A 156 -18.68 -35.52 1.78
N ALA A 157 -17.83 -36.11 2.60
CA ALA A 157 -17.44 -37.49 2.41
C ALA A 157 -18.72 -38.31 2.57
N ILE A 158 -19.12 -39.00 1.51
CA ILE A 158 -20.14 -40.04 1.61
C ILE A 158 -19.44 -41.18 2.35
N SER A 159 -19.87 -41.46 3.57
CA SER A 159 -19.51 -42.69 4.28
C SER A 159 -20.31 -43.82 3.64
N GLU A 160 -19.61 -44.79 3.05
CA GLU A 160 -20.15 -46.11 2.70
C GLU A 160 -20.40 -46.94 3.97
#